data_AF-A0A4S3LLV9-F1
#
_entry.id   AF-A0A4S3LLV9-F1
#
_cell.length_a   1.000
_cell.length_b   1.000
_cell.length_c   1.000
_cell.angle_alpha   90.00
_cell.angle_beta   90.00
_cell.angle_gamma   90.00
#
_symmetry.space_group_name_H-M   'P 1'
#
loop_
_entity.id
_entity.type
_entity.pdbx_description
1 polymer ?
#
loop_
_entity_poly.entity_id
_entity_poly.type
_entity_poly.pdbx_seq_one_letter_code
_entity_poly.pdbx_strand_id
1 'polypeptide(L)'
;MPADIDNLVTTLNGKRNKFLQDDYISGNQWDNINPMQRQGAWTNNNYDSQGNIQYHGLGAGVCLGLSSAYLISGTTWPDFMNYISSPLGKVQIRGVQNLLKELTLPRPKNLSTYKYQGNINSKEVMTTVLRNKGISYIKGGNMMTNKLLESIRTDILQNMSSQNGYIIIIGGQAGLHAFAIRAGVNVLKFFDPNHGEFIFPTMNGQGDLMALFLLTFIVDRYPNFNKCDVSCFKLR
;
A
#
# COMPACT_ATOMS: atom_id res chain seq x y z
N MET A 1 -0.73 15.02 -20.35
CA MET A 1 0.12 15.38 -19.20
C MET A 1 -0.55 14.85 -17.96
N PRO A 2 0.19 14.29 -16.98
CA PRO A 2 -0.40 13.86 -15.72
C PRO A 2 -1.15 15.03 -15.07
N ALA A 3 -2.32 14.77 -14.50
CA ALA A 3 -3.02 15.81 -13.77
C ALA A 3 -2.13 16.28 -12.62
N ASP A 4 -2.04 17.59 -12.40
CA ASP A 4 -1.44 18.12 -11.19
C ASP A 4 -2.28 17.64 -10.00
N ILE A 5 -1.74 16.68 -9.25
CA ILE A 5 -2.41 16.05 -8.12
C ILE A 5 -2.80 17.10 -7.08
N ASP A 6 -1.94 18.10 -6.84
CA ASP A 6 -2.21 19.12 -5.83
C ASP A 6 -3.39 20.02 -6.25
N ASN A 7 -3.48 20.32 -7.55
CA ASN A 7 -4.63 21.04 -8.12
C ASN A 7 -5.92 20.20 -8.07
N LEU A 8 -5.85 18.91 -8.41
CA LEU A 8 -7.00 18.00 -8.35
C LEU A 8 -7.55 17.89 -6.92
N VAL A 9 -6.67 17.70 -5.93
CA VAL A 9 -7.04 17.65 -4.51
C VAL A 9 -7.73 18.94 -4.08
N THR A 10 -7.15 20.09 -4.43
CA THR A 10 -7.71 21.41 -4.08
C THR A 10 -9.08 21.62 -4.71
N THR A 11 -9.24 21.29 -5.99
CA THR A 11 -10.52 21.40 -6.72
C THR A 11 -11.62 20.55 -6.10
N LEU A 12 -11.27 19.40 -5.54
CA LEU A 12 -12.19 18.49 -4.87
C LEU A 12 -12.31 18.76 -3.36
N ASN A 13 -11.91 19.95 -2.89
CA ASN A 13 -11.95 20.38 -1.49
C ASN A 13 -11.25 19.40 -0.54
N GLY A 14 -10.18 18.76 -1.02
CA GLY A 14 -9.37 17.82 -0.27
C GLY A 14 -8.16 18.48 0.37
N LYS A 15 -7.45 17.70 1.18
CA LYS A 15 -6.14 18.05 1.77
C LYS A 15 -5.13 16.95 1.47
N ARG A 16 -3.85 17.30 1.43
CA ARG A 16 -2.77 16.36 1.19
C ARG A 16 -1.67 16.50 2.23
N ASN A 17 -1.23 15.38 2.81
CA ASN A 17 0.04 15.27 3.51
C ASN A 17 1.02 14.52 2.60
N LYS A 18 2.11 15.16 2.19
CA LYS A 18 3.08 14.59 1.24
C LYS A 18 3.94 13.53 1.93
N PHE A 19 4.19 12.44 1.21
CA PHE A 19 5.08 11.36 1.61
C PHE A 19 5.53 10.58 0.37
N LEU A 20 6.76 10.06 0.39
CA LEU A 20 7.35 9.24 -0.66
C LEU A 20 8.03 8.03 -0.01
N GLN A 21 7.67 6.82 -0.43
CA GLN A 21 8.25 5.61 0.13
C GLN A 21 9.74 5.47 -0.17
N ASP A 22 10.21 6.02 -1.30
CA ASP A 22 11.63 5.97 -1.69
C ASP A 22 12.49 6.81 -0.73
N ASP A 23 12.02 8.00 -0.35
CA ASP A 23 12.66 8.83 0.68
C ASP A 23 12.67 8.10 2.03
N TYR A 24 11.58 7.40 2.34
CA TYR A 24 11.47 6.61 3.57
C TYR A 24 12.42 5.41 3.58
N ILE A 25 12.58 4.69 2.47
CA ILE A 25 13.54 3.60 2.33
C ILE A 25 14.97 4.13 2.51
N SER A 26 15.32 5.18 1.75
CA SER A 26 16.65 5.79 1.72
C SER A 26 17.02 6.34 3.11
N GLY A 27 16.10 7.06 3.75
CA GLY A 27 16.29 7.61 5.10
C GLY A 27 16.47 6.53 6.18
N ASN A 28 16.03 5.31 5.93
CA ASN A 28 16.25 4.16 6.81
C ASN A 28 17.43 3.26 6.40
N GLN A 29 18.14 3.58 5.31
CA GLN A 29 19.25 2.81 4.75
C GLN A 29 18.88 1.37 4.38
N TRP A 30 17.62 1.12 4.03
CA TRP A 30 17.13 -0.23 3.71
C TRP A 30 17.50 -0.71 2.30
N ASP A 31 18.00 0.21 1.48
CA ASP A 31 18.55 0.03 0.14
C ASP A 31 20.08 0.11 0.12
N ASN A 32 20.74 0.09 1.28
CA ASN A 32 22.20 0.25 1.36
C ASN A 32 22.92 -0.91 0.66
N ILE A 33 24.00 -0.62 -0.08
CA ILE A 33 24.81 -1.65 -0.75
C ILE A 33 25.38 -2.69 0.22
N ASN A 34 25.76 -2.28 1.43
CA ASN A 34 26.24 -3.15 2.50
C ASN A 34 25.06 -3.82 3.23
N PRO A 35 24.89 -5.16 3.15
CA PRO A 35 23.80 -5.86 3.83
C PRO A 35 23.76 -5.65 5.35
N MET A 36 24.93 -5.46 5.97
CA MET A 36 25.04 -5.24 7.42
C MET A 36 24.45 -3.89 7.87
N GLN A 37 24.33 -2.93 6.94
CA GLN A 37 23.77 -1.60 7.21
C GLN A 37 22.25 -1.53 6.97
N ARG A 38 21.63 -2.59 6.43
CA ARG A 38 20.19 -2.62 6.10
C ARG A 38 19.26 -2.82 7.30
N GLN A 39 19.81 -2.94 8.52
CA GLN A 39 19.04 -3.05 9.76
C GLN A 39 17.94 -4.14 9.73
N GLY A 40 18.16 -5.26 9.04
CA GLY A 40 17.19 -6.36 8.92
C GLY A 40 16.15 -6.20 7.79
N ALA A 41 16.26 -5.18 6.94
CA ALA A 41 15.58 -5.11 5.65
C ALA A 41 16.30 -6.02 4.63
N TRP A 42 16.13 -7.34 4.78
CA TRP A 42 16.78 -8.34 3.94
C TRP A 42 15.79 -8.94 2.94
N THR A 43 15.95 -8.61 1.66
CA THR A 43 15.26 -9.26 0.54
C THR A 43 16.19 -9.72 -0.59
N ASN A 44 17.48 -9.95 -0.28
CA ASN A 44 18.58 -10.11 -1.25
C ASN A 44 18.75 -8.86 -2.13
N ASN A 45 19.73 -8.88 -3.05
CA ASN A 45 19.76 -7.93 -4.16
C ASN A 45 18.76 -8.37 -5.22
N ASN A 46 18.13 -7.42 -5.92
CA ASN A 46 17.36 -7.72 -7.12
C ASN A 46 18.22 -7.50 -8.35
N TYR A 47 18.09 -8.41 -9.32
CA TYR A 47 18.92 -8.46 -10.51
C TYR A 47 18.07 -8.27 -11.77
N ASP A 48 18.63 -7.64 -12.80
CA ASP A 48 18.02 -7.58 -14.13
C ASP A 48 18.12 -8.94 -14.84
N SER A 49 17.57 -9.04 -16.06
CA SER A 49 17.65 -10.24 -16.90
C SER A 49 19.09 -10.64 -17.30
N GLN A 50 20.05 -9.74 -17.12
CA GLN A 50 21.46 -9.89 -17.45
C GLN A 50 22.30 -10.26 -16.21
N GLY A 51 21.68 -10.34 -15.02
CA GLY A 51 22.35 -10.65 -13.76
C GLY A 51 23.04 -9.46 -13.09
N ASN A 52 22.83 -8.23 -13.57
CA ASN A 52 23.32 -7.02 -12.90
C ASN A 52 22.39 -6.64 -11.76
N ILE A 53 22.94 -6.12 -10.67
CA ILE A 53 22.13 -5.63 -9.55
C ILE A 53 21.39 -4.36 -9.99
N GLN A 54 20.06 -4.39 -9.96
CA GLN A 54 19.23 -3.21 -10.18
C GLN A 54 19.04 -2.41 -8.89
N TYR A 55 18.88 -3.11 -7.76
CA TYR A 55 18.72 -2.47 -6.44
C TYR A 55 19.04 -3.43 -5.29
N HIS A 56 19.42 -2.85 -4.16
CA HIS A 56 19.85 -3.54 -2.95
C HIS A 56 18.72 -3.60 -1.92
N GLY A 57 18.59 -4.71 -1.18
CA GLY A 57 17.62 -4.82 -0.09
C GLY A 57 16.19 -4.51 -0.52
N LEU A 58 15.47 -3.72 0.27
CA LEU A 58 14.14 -3.19 -0.06
C LEU A 58 14.28 -1.93 -0.94
N GLY A 59 14.96 -2.04 -2.08
CA GLY A 59 15.23 -0.89 -2.96
C GLY A 59 14.01 -0.32 -3.71
N ALA A 60 12.84 -0.92 -3.52
CA ALA A 60 11.52 -0.40 -3.86
C ALA A 60 10.46 -1.21 -3.11
N GLY A 61 9.24 -0.68 -2.99
CA GLY A 61 8.06 -1.53 -2.74
C GLY A 61 7.78 -1.85 -1.28
N VAL A 62 8.10 -0.96 -0.34
CA VAL A 62 7.60 -1.08 1.06
C VAL A 62 6.11 -0.76 1.21
N CYS A 63 5.40 -0.50 0.09
CA CYS A 63 4.00 -0.10 0.02
C CYS A 63 3.03 -0.93 0.88
N LEU A 64 3.11 -2.27 0.84
CA LEU A 64 2.23 -3.13 1.64
C LEU A 64 2.46 -2.95 3.15
N GLY A 65 3.72 -2.91 3.56
CA GLY A 65 4.12 -2.61 4.94
C GLY A 65 3.64 -1.23 5.41
N LEU A 66 3.82 -0.19 4.59
CA LEU A 66 3.37 1.16 4.91
C LEU A 66 1.84 1.27 4.98
N SER A 67 1.12 0.67 4.02
CA SER A 67 -0.34 0.61 4.02
C SER A 67 -0.88 -0.17 5.24
N SER A 68 -0.18 -1.23 5.67
CA SER A 68 -0.48 -1.91 6.94
C SER A 68 -0.28 -1.03 8.16
N ALA A 69 0.83 -0.29 8.21
CA ALA A 69 1.15 0.64 9.29
C ALA A 69 0.12 1.78 9.37
N TYR A 70 -0.39 2.19 8.21
CA TYR A 70 -1.44 3.18 8.11
C TYR A 70 -2.76 2.67 8.71
N LEU A 71 -3.14 1.40 8.52
CA LEU A 71 -4.28 0.81 9.23
C LEU A 71 -4.06 0.69 10.75
N ILE A 72 -2.81 0.60 11.21
CA ILE A 72 -2.48 0.54 12.64
C ILE A 72 -2.56 1.92 13.31
N SER A 73 -2.04 2.97 12.66
CA SER A 73 -1.75 4.26 13.30
C SER A 73 -2.26 5.50 12.56
N GLY A 74 -2.82 5.34 11.37
CA GLY A 74 -3.34 6.42 10.50
C GLY A 74 -4.64 7.08 10.96
N THR A 75 -4.94 7.09 12.27
CA THR A 75 -6.04 7.91 12.81
C THR A 75 -5.76 9.39 12.55
N THR A 76 -4.52 9.83 12.79
CA THR A 76 -4.02 11.16 12.42
C THR A 76 -2.69 11.03 11.67
N TRP A 77 -2.35 12.05 10.87
CA TRP A 77 -1.06 12.07 10.16
C TRP A 77 0.15 12.06 11.12
N PRO A 78 0.17 12.87 12.21
CA PRO A 78 1.26 12.81 13.17
C PRO A 78 1.42 11.44 13.83
N ASP A 79 0.33 10.76 14.21
CA ASP A 79 0.40 9.43 14.81
C ASP A 79 1.02 8.41 13.87
N PHE A 80 0.65 8.46 12.59
CA PHE A 80 1.24 7.61 11.55
C PHE A 80 2.74 7.88 11.38
N MET A 81 3.12 9.15 11.22
CA MET A 81 4.52 9.54 11.04
C MET A 81 5.39 9.16 12.25
N ASN A 82 4.87 9.36 13.46
CA ASN A 82 5.53 8.93 14.71
C ASN A 82 5.68 7.41 14.76
N TYR A 83 4.65 6.67 14.37
CA TYR A 83 4.68 5.21 14.37
C TYR A 83 5.72 4.67 13.38
N ILE A 84 5.71 5.10 12.11
CA ILE A 84 6.67 4.59 11.11
C ILE A 84 8.10 5.02 11.40
N SER A 85 8.30 6.13 12.13
CA SER A 85 9.63 6.56 12.59
C SER A 85 10.12 5.78 13.82
N SER A 86 9.23 5.11 14.54
CA SER A 86 9.57 4.32 15.73
C SER A 86 10.25 2.99 15.38
N PRO A 87 11.06 2.40 16.29
CA PRO A 87 11.61 1.06 16.10
C PRO A 87 10.52 0.00 15.82
N LEU A 88 9.38 0.10 16.50
CA LEU A 88 8.26 -0.85 16.32
C LEU A 88 7.65 -0.76 14.92
N GLY A 89 7.42 0.45 14.41
CA GLY A 89 6.89 0.65 13.06
C GLY A 89 7.88 0.20 11.99
N LYS A 90 9.17 0.52 12.16
CA LYS A 90 10.24 0.06 11.25
C LYS A 90 10.31 -1.46 11.17
N VAL A 91 10.31 -2.16 12.32
CA VAL A 91 10.28 -3.62 12.40
C VAL A 91 9.05 -4.20 11.72
N GLN A 92 7.88 -3.61 11.96
CA GLN A 92 6.62 -4.03 11.34
C GLN A 92 6.70 -3.94 9.81
N ILE A 93 7.11 -2.79 9.28
CA ILE A 93 7.12 -2.52 7.83
C ILE A 93 8.09 -3.45 7.12
N ARG A 94 9.33 -3.57 7.61
CA ARG A 94 10.32 -4.50 7.01
C ARG A 94 9.91 -5.96 7.20
N GLY A 95 9.29 -6.31 8.32
CA GLY A 95 8.80 -7.66 8.59
C GLY A 95 7.71 -8.10 7.61
N VAL A 96 6.76 -7.22 7.28
CA VAL A 96 5.76 -7.47 6.23
C VAL A 96 6.42 -7.77 4.90
N GLN A 97 7.43 -6.98 4.52
CA GLN A 97 8.09 -7.15 3.23
C GLN A 97 8.96 -8.40 3.16
N ASN A 98 9.69 -8.70 4.23
CA ASN A 98 10.47 -9.94 4.33
C ASN A 98 9.53 -11.16 4.24
N LEU A 99 8.39 -11.15 4.96
CA LEU A 99 7.42 -12.24 4.91
C LEU A 99 6.78 -12.37 3.52
N LEU A 100 6.42 -11.26 2.88
CA LEU A 100 5.93 -11.26 1.51
C LEU A 100 6.96 -11.87 0.55
N LYS A 101 8.24 -11.52 0.70
CA LYS A 101 9.33 -12.09 -0.11
C LYS A 101 9.46 -13.60 0.13
N GLU A 102 9.51 -14.05 1.38
CA GLU A 102 9.58 -15.48 1.73
C GLU A 102 8.43 -16.29 1.12
N LEU A 103 7.21 -15.75 1.13
CA LEU A 103 6.04 -16.43 0.56
C LEU A 103 5.96 -16.35 -0.97
N THR A 104 6.71 -15.44 -1.60
CA THR A 104 6.72 -15.25 -3.07
C THR A 104 7.96 -15.82 -3.75
N LEU A 105 9.00 -16.16 -3.00
CA LEU A 105 10.14 -16.90 -3.51
C LEU A 105 9.71 -18.34 -3.84
N PRO A 106 9.86 -18.81 -5.09
CA PRO A 106 9.68 -20.22 -5.38
C PRO A 106 10.73 -21.02 -4.58
N ARG A 107 10.30 -22.02 -3.80
CA ARG A 107 11.23 -23.02 -3.25
C ARG A 107 11.97 -23.67 -4.43
N PRO A 108 13.31 -23.60 -4.50
CA PRO A 108 14.02 -24.07 -5.68
C PRO A 108 13.87 -25.58 -5.81
N LYS A 109 13.43 -26.04 -6.99
CA LYS A 109 13.65 -27.44 -7.41
C LYS A 109 14.75 -27.59 -8.44
N ASN A 110 15.12 -26.55 -9.20
CA ASN A 110 16.31 -26.48 -10.07
C ASN A 110 16.56 -25.03 -10.56
N LEU A 111 17.81 -24.62 -10.66
CA LEU A 111 18.29 -23.23 -10.87
C LEU A 111 18.04 -22.62 -12.27
N SER A 112 17.40 -23.32 -13.22
CA SER A 112 17.39 -22.92 -14.63
C SER A 112 16.06 -22.40 -15.20
N THR A 113 14.99 -22.28 -14.42
CA THR A 113 13.70 -21.74 -14.93
C THR A 113 12.95 -20.92 -13.89
N TYR A 114 13.29 -19.63 -13.79
CA TYR A 114 12.55 -18.68 -12.95
C TYR A 114 11.30 -18.22 -13.70
N LYS A 115 10.14 -18.83 -13.43
CA LYS A 115 8.83 -18.29 -13.84
C LYS A 115 8.04 -17.94 -12.60
N TYR A 116 7.72 -16.65 -12.45
CA TYR A 116 6.79 -16.14 -11.45
C TYR A 116 5.40 -16.76 -11.67
N GLN A 117 5.06 -17.79 -10.89
CA GLN A 117 3.70 -18.35 -10.84
C GLN A 117 2.96 -17.68 -9.68
N GLY A 118 2.42 -16.49 -9.96
CA GLY A 118 1.76 -15.64 -8.96
C GLY A 118 0.44 -16.23 -8.45
N ASN A 119 0.49 -16.86 -7.29
CA ASN A 119 -0.59 -16.79 -6.30
C ASN A 119 -0.05 -15.99 -5.12
N ILE A 120 -0.20 -14.68 -5.20
CA ILE A 120 0.24 -13.76 -4.14
C ILE A 120 -0.65 -14.00 -2.93
N ASN A 121 -0.07 -14.47 -1.83
CA ASN A 121 -0.77 -14.62 -0.56
C ASN A 121 -0.67 -13.35 0.31
N SER A 122 -0.68 -12.17 -0.32
CA SER A 122 -0.63 -10.86 0.35
C SER A 122 -1.75 -10.75 1.39
N LYS A 123 -2.91 -11.33 1.11
CA LYS A 123 -4.02 -11.46 2.07
C LYS A 123 -3.62 -12.23 3.33
N GLU A 124 -2.93 -13.37 3.23
CA GLU A 124 -2.48 -14.13 4.41
C GLU A 124 -1.38 -13.39 5.18
N VAL A 125 -0.43 -12.76 4.48
CA VAL A 125 0.56 -11.85 5.09
C VAL A 125 -0.15 -10.79 5.92
N MET A 126 -1.09 -10.08 5.29
CA MET A 126 -1.82 -8.98 5.90
C MET A 126 -2.68 -9.45 7.07
N THR A 127 -3.42 -10.55 6.90
CA THR A 127 -4.26 -11.11 7.95
C THR A 127 -3.44 -11.52 9.16
N THR A 128 -2.29 -12.18 8.94
CA THR A 128 -1.41 -12.63 10.02
C THR A 128 -0.81 -11.44 10.76
N VAL A 129 -0.27 -10.48 10.02
CA VAL A 129 0.44 -9.34 10.59
C VAL A 129 -0.51 -8.37 11.31
N LEU A 130 -1.67 -8.08 10.72
CA LEU A 130 -2.65 -7.17 11.32
C LEU A 130 -3.37 -7.79 12.51
N ARG A 131 -3.62 -9.11 12.51
CA ARG A 131 -4.24 -9.80 13.65
C ARG A 131 -3.42 -9.65 14.92
N ASN A 132 -2.09 -9.71 14.84
CA ASN A 132 -1.19 -9.49 15.98
C ASN A 132 -1.25 -8.04 16.51
N LYS A 133 -1.81 -7.12 15.73
CA LYS A 133 -2.10 -5.74 16.11
C LYS A 133 -3.60 -5.53 16.42
N GLY A 134 -4.33 -6.62 16.66
CA GLY A 134 -5.77 -6.65 16.96
C GLY A 134 -6.66 -6.03 15.89
N ILE A 135 -6.17 -6.00 14.65
CA ILE A 135 -6.93 -5.62 13.46
C ILE A 135 -7.33 -6.92 12.76
N SER A 136 -8.62 -7.13 12.57
CA SER A 136 -9.16 -8.42 12.10
C SER A 136 -9.67 -8.31 10.68
N TYR A 137 -9.32 -9.28 9.83
CA TYR A 137 -9.90 -9.38 8.49
C TYR A 137 -11.42 -9.62 8.57
N ILE A 138 -12.19 -8.89 7.75
CA ILE A 138 -13.65 -9.03 7.65
C ILE A 138 -14.01 -9.77 6.36
N LYS A 139 -13.70 -9.15 5.21
CA LYS A 139 -14.08 -9.61 3.87
C LYS A 139 -13.13 -9.03 2.83
N GLY A 140 -13.18 -9.57 1.62
CA GLY A 140 -12.34 -9.12 0.53
C GLY A 140 -12.62 -9.90 -0.74
N GLY A 141 -12.07 -9.43 -1.86
CA GLY A 141 -12.32 -10.02 -3.16
C GLY A 141 -11.41 -9.44 -4.24
N ASN A 142 -11.20 -10.26 -5.26
CA ASN A 142 -10.45 -9.89 -6.45
C ASN A 142 -11.39 -9.33 -7.52
N MET A 143 -10.94 -8.29 -8.21
CA MET A 143 -11.65 -7.69 -9.34
C MET A 143 -10.69 -7.08 -10.35
N MET A 144 -11.20 -6.74 -11.52
CA MET A 144 -10.45 -5.94 -12.49
C MET A 144 -10.42 -4.48 -12.05
N THR A 145 -9.34 -3.74 -12.35
CA THR A 145 -9.21 -2.33 -11.92
C THR A 145 -10.33 -1.43 -12.48
N ASN A 146 -10.83 -1.69 -13.69
CA ASN A 146 -11.98 -0.95 -14.22
C ASN A 146 -13.27 -1.19 -13.41
N LYS A 147 -13.43 -2.37 -12.79
CA LYS A 147 -14.54 -2.67 -11.87
C LYS A 147 -14.31 -2.09 -10.48
N LEU A 148 -13.05 -1.94 -10.04
CA LEU A 148 -12.72 -1.23 -8.79
C LEU A 148 -13.32 0.17 -8.81
N LEU A 149 -13.21 0.86 -9.93
CA LEU A 149 -13.73 2.21 -10.11
C LEU A 149 -15.26 2.31 -9.91
N GLU A 150 -16.01 1.30 -10.31
CA GLU A 150 -17.45 1.20 -10.10
C GLU A 150 -17.77 0.83 -8.64
N SER A 151 -17.09 -0.19 -8.10
CA SER A 151 -17.31 -0.70 -6.73
C SER A 151 -16.77 0.20 -5.62
N ILE A 152 -15.77 1.06 -5.87
CA ILE A 152 -15.14 1.86 -4.81
C ILE A 152 -16.14 2.82 -4.20
N ARG A 153 -17.01 3.42 -5.02
CA ARG A 153 -18.05 4.32 -4.54
C ARG A 153 -19.09 3.56 -3.72
N THR A 154 -19.69 2.52 -4.28
CA THR A 154 -20.87 1.86 -3.70
C THR A 154 -20.53 0.88 -2.58
N ASP A 155 -19.43 0.12 -2.71
CA ASP A 155 -19.16 -1.02 -1.84
C ASP A 155 -18.13 -0.69 -0.74
N ILE A 156 -17.25 0.27 -1.02
CA ILE A 156 -16.15 0.66 -0.12
C ILE A 156 -16.48 1.97 0.59
N LEU A 157 -16.62 3.08 -0.15
CA LEU A 157 -16.68 4.42 0.42
C LEU A 157 -18.03 4.74 1.07
N GLN A 158 -19.15 4.33 0.46
CA GLN A 158 -20.50 4.54 1.02
C GLN A 158 -20.76 3.74 2.32
N ASN A 159 -20.08 2.61 2.50
CA ASN A 159 -20.25 1.73 3.66
C ASN A 159 -19.12 1.90 4.69
N MET A 160 -18.25 2.90 4.52
CA MET A 160 -17.09 3.07 5.38
C MET A 160 -17.47 3.68 6.73
N SER A 161 -17.10 3.00 7.81
CA SER A 161 -17.18 3.53 9.17
C SER A 161 -15.78 3.72 9.74
N SER A 162 -15.65 4.51 10.80
CA SER A 162 -14.38 4.70 11.52
C SER A 162 -13.82 3.41 12.13
N GLN A 163 -14.65 2.37 12.26
CA GLN A 163 -14.25 1.05 12.77
C GLN A 163 -13.64 0.15 11.69
N ASN A 164 -13.68 0.56 10.42
CA ASN A 164 -13.21 -0.25 9.30
C ASN A 164 -12.09 0.45 8.52
N GLY A 165 -11.17 -0.34 8.00
CA GLY A 165 -10.11 0.09 7.09
C GLY A 165 -10.00 -0.85 5.91
N TYR A 166 -9.48 -0.34 4.81
CA TYR A 166 -9.31 -1.13 3.58
C TYR A 166 -7.85 -1.09 3.14
N ILE A 167 -7.37 -2.22 2.65
CA ILE A 167 -6.15 -2.28 1.82
C ILE A 167 -6.60 -2.63 0.41
N ILE A 168 -6.10 -1.86 -0.55
CA ILE A 168 -6.34 -2.08 -1.98
C ILE A 168 -4.99 -2.39 -2.60
N ILE A 169 -4.85 -3.57 -3.19
CA ILE A 169 -3.65 -4.00 -3.90
C ILE A 169 -3.97 -4.01 -5.38
N ILE A 170 -3.29 -3.17 -6.15
CA ILE A 170 -3.37 -3.21 -7.61
C ILE A 170 -2.19 -3.99 -8.17
N GLY A 171 -2.41 -4.69 -9.28
CA GLY A 171 -1.39 -5.47 -9.97
C GLY A 171 -1.45 -5.35 -11.50
N GLY A 172 -0.30 -5.50 -12.13
CA GLY A 172 -0.14 -5.47 -13.58
C GLY A 172 1.23 -5.98 -14.02
N GLN A 173 1.59 -5.75 -15.29
CA GLN A 173 2.94 -6.09 -15.78
C GLN A 173 4.05 -5.31 -15.08
N ALA A 174 3.73 -4.12 -14.57
CA ALA A 174 4.65 -3.26 -13.83
C ALA A 174 4.88 -3.69 -12.36
N GLY A 175 4.22 -4.76 -11.90
CA GLY A 175 4.34 -5.26 -10.53
C GLY A 175 3.06 -5.09 -9.71
N LEU A 176 3.23 -4.94 -8.39
CA LEU A 176 2.15 -4.77 -7.42
C LEU A 176 2.34 -3.47 -6.65
N HIS A 177 1.25 -2.84 -6.27
CA HIS A 177 1.26 -1.68 -5.38
C HIS A 177 0.08 -1.73 -4.42
N ALA A 178 0.27 -1.23 -3.20
CA ALA A 178 -0.73 -1.32 -2.14
C ALA A 178 -1.04 0.05 -1.54
N PHE A 179 -2.34 0.32 -1.41
CA PHE A 179 -2.91 1.50 -0.79
C PHE A 179 -3.66 1.17 0.49
N ALA A 180 -3.95 2.19 1.31
CA ALA A 180 -4.85 2.06 2.44
C ALA A 180 -5.94 3.13 2.44
N ILE A 181 -7.15 2.78 2.90
CA ILE A 181 -8.24 3.73 3.15
C ILE A 181 -8.74 3.60 4.58
N ARG A 182 -9.00 4.73 5.24
CA ARG A 182 -9.64 4.83 6.56
C ARG A 182 -10.70 5.93 6.57
N ALA A 183 -11.71 5.79 7.40
CA ALA A 183 -12.59 6.90 7.77
C ALA A 183 -12.08 7.58 9.06
N GLY A 184 -12.17 8.91 9.08
CA GLY A 184 -12.05 9.73 10.29
C GLY A 184 -13.39 10.38 10.64
N VAL A 185 -13.38 11.31 11.59
CA VAL A 185 -14.57 12.13 11.89
C VAL A 185 -14.87 13.03 10.70
N ASN A 186 -15.99 12.78 10.04
CA ASN A 186 -16.49 13.53 8.87
C ASN A 186 -15.53 13.59 7.66
N VAL A 187 -14.58 12.66 7.57
CA VAL A 187 -13.59 12.61 6.47
C VAL A 187 -13.28 11.19 6.05
N LEU A 188 -12.89 11.02 4.78
CA LEU A 188 -12.25 9.83 4.26
C LEU A 188 -10.79 10.12 3.98
N LYS A 189 -9.93 9.14 4.24
CA LYS A 189 -8.49 9.25 4.14
C LYS A 189 -7.97 8.13 3.26
N PHE A 190 -7.29 8.48 2.19
CA PHE A 190 -6.62 7.55 1.29
C PHE A 190 -5.13 7.76 1.41
N PHE A 191 -4.38 6.70 1.65
CA PHE A 191 -2.93 6.74 1.75
C PHE A 191 -2.32 5.93 0.61
N ASP A 192 -1.48 6.61 -0.16
CA ASP A 192 -0.62 6.02 -1.16
C ASP A 192 0.85 6.20 -0.74
N PRO A 193 1.60 5.12 -0.53
CA PRO A 193 3.04 5.19 -0.23
C PRO A 193 3.88 6.01 -1.23
N ASN A 194 3.45 6.19 -2.48
CA ASN A 194 4.14 6.99 -3.49
C ASN A 194 3.74 8.47 -3.51
N HIS A 195 2.69 8.86 -2.80
CA HIS A 195 2.12 10.20 -2.96
C HIS A 195 1.63 10.84 -1.65
N GLY A 196 1.46 10.06 -0.59
CA GLY A 196 1.05 10.48 0.76
C GLY A 196 -0.42 10.28 1.08
N GLU A 197 -0.89 10.98 2.13
CA GLU A 197 -2.28 10.94 2.57
C GLU A 197 -3.09 12.01 1.84
N PHE A 198 -4.26 11.61 1.37
CA PHE A 198 -5.28 12.45 0.78
C PHE A 198 -6.53 12.38 1.64
N ILE A 199 -7.09 13.53 2.00
CA ILE A 199 -8.21 13.64 2.93
C ILE A 199 -9.34 14.38 2.24
N PHE A 200 -10.53 13.80 2.23
CA PHE A 200 -11.73 14.41 1.64
C PHE A 200 -12.86 14.44 2.66
N PRO A 201 -13.67 15.52 2.71
CA PRO A 201 -14.82 15.60 3.59
C PRO A 201 -15.90 14.59 3.17
N THR A 202 -16.58 14.02 4.15
CA THR A 202 -17.81 13.24 3.91
C THR A 202 -19.01 14.19 3.96
N MET A 203 -19.66 14.43 2.81
CA MET A 203 -20.92 15.18 2.72
C MET A 203 -22.10 14.25 2.36
N ASN A 204 -23.34 14.77 2.35
CA ASN A 204 -24.60 14.07 2.02
C ASN A 204 -24.59 13.38 0.64
N GLY A 205 -23.87 12.26 0.54
CA GLY A 205 -23.46 11.53 -0.67
C GLY A 205 -22.12 10.82 -0.43
N GLN A 206 -22.02 10.10 0.69
CA GLN A 206 -20.77 9.81 1.38
C GLN A 206 -19.74 9.09 0.48
N GLY A 207 -18.61 9.75 0.23
CA GLY A 207 -17.49 9.18 -0.54
C GLY A 207 -17.33 9.70 -1.96
N ASP A 208 -18.26 10.49 -2.48
CA ASP A 208 -18.27 10.88 -3.90
C ASP A 208 -17.01 11.64 -4.35
N LEU A 209 -16.50 12.59 -3.56
CA LEU A 209 -15.29 13.35 -3.89
C LEU A 209 -14.04 12.45 -3.87
N MET A 210 -13.94 11.56 -2.88
CA MET A 210 -12.87 10.56 -2.82
C MET A 210 -12.98 9.58 -3.99
N ALA A 211 -14.19 9.15 -4.36
CA ALA A 211 -14.41 8.26 -5.50
C ALA A 211 -13.93 8.93 -6.79
N LEU A 212 -14.32 10.18 -7.04
CA LEU A 212 -13.88 10.96 -8.19
C LEU A 212 -12.37 11.16 -8.21
N PHE A 213 -11.77 11.45 -7.06
CA PHE A 213 -10.32 11.52 -6.93
C PHE A 213 -9.64 10.20 -7.31
N LEU A 214 -10.07 9.07 -6.73
CA LEU A 214 -9.47 7.75 -6.96
C LEU A 214 -9.64 7.29 -8.41
N LEU A 215 -10.77 7.61 -9.05
CA LEU A 215 -11.02 7.40 -10.48
C LEU A 215 -9.93 8.05 -11.33
N THR A 216 -9.69 9.34 -11.12
CA THR A 216 -8.67 10.08 -11.89
C THR A 216 -7.26 9.65 -11.51
N PHE A 217 -6.99 9.49 -10.21
CA PHE A 217 -5.67 9.22 -9.67
C PHE A 217 -5.12 7.86 -10.10
N ILE A 218 -5.92 6.79 -9.99
CA ILE A 218 -5.47 5.44 -10.36
C ILE A 218 -5.23 5.33 -11.87
N VAL A 219 -6.12 5.91 -12.69
CA VAL A 219 -5.97 5.89 -14.15
C VAL A 219 -4.73 6.67 -14.60
N ASP A 220 -4.45 7.82 -13.99
CA ASP A 220 -3.32 8.68 -14.36
C ASP A 220 -1.98 8.11 -13.87
N ARG A 221 -1.93 7.61 -12.63
CA ARG A 221 -0.68 7.20 -11.97
C ARG A 221 -0.37 5.72 -12.10
N TYR A 222 -1.39 4.89 -12.34
CA TYR A 222 -1.25 3.45 -12.43
C TYR A 222 -1.95 2.87 -13.68
N PRO A 223 -1.76 3.42 -14.89
CA PRO A 223 -2.50 3.03 -16.10
C PRO A 223 -2.31 1.57 -16.52
N ASN A 224 -1.17 0.96 -16.16
CA ASN A 224 -0.80 -0.41 -16.54
C ASN A 224 -1.20 -1.47 -15.50
N PHE A 225 -1.95 -1.08 -14.46
CA PHE A 225 -2.42 -1.99 -13.41
C PHE A 225 -3.87 -2.38 -13.67
N ASN A 226 -4.09 -3.63 -14.06
CA ASN A 226 -5.40 -4.12 -14.53
C ASN A 226 -6.08 -5.10 -13.55
N LYS A 227 -5.38 -5.54 -12.50
CA LYS A 227 -5.93 -6.39 -11.43
C LYS A 227 -6.00 -5.60 -10.14
N CYS A 228 -6.99 -5.93 -9.32
CA CYS A 228 -7.18 -5.36 -8.00
C CYS A 228 -7.62 -6.44 -7.00
N ASP A 229 -7.07 -6.40 -5.80
CA ASP A 229 -7.57 -7.09 -4.60
C ASP A 229 -7.95 -6.06 -3.56
N VAL A 230 -9.16 -6.17 -3.02
CA VAL A 230 -9.66 -5.30 -1.96
C VAL A 230 -9.88 -6.14 -0.72
N SER A 231 -9.25 -5.76 0.39
CA SER A 231 -9.40 -6.41 1.69
C SER A 231 -9.87 -5.40 2.74
N CYS A 232 -10.96 -5.74 3.42
CA CYS A 232 -11.55 -4.96 4.52
C CYS A 232 -11.16 -5.56 5.87
N PHE A 233 -10.82 -4.67 6.80
CA PHE A 233 -10.37 -4.98 8.14
C PHE A 233 -11.15 -4.20 9.18
N LYS A 234 -11.45 -4.85 10.30
CA LYS A 234 -11.95 -4.21 11.52
C LYS A 234 -10.76 -3.62 12.27
N LEU A 235 -10.80 -2.30 12.46
CA LEU A 235 -9.84 -1.53 13.22
C LEU A 235 -10.12 -1.66 14.73
N ARG A 236 -9.15 -1.27 15.55
CA ARG A 236 -9.30 -1.19 17.01
C ARG A 236 -10.09 0.04 17.43
#